data_AF-A0A2E3RTD0-F1
#
_entry.id   AF-A0A2E3RTD0-F1
#
_cell.length_a   1.000
_cell.length_b   1.000
_cell.length_c   1.000
_cell.angle_alpha   90.00
_cell.angle_beta   90.00
_cell.angle_gamma   90.00
#
_symmetry.space_group_name_H-M   'P 1'
#
loop_
_entity.id
_entity.type
_entity.pdbx_description
1 polymer ?
#
loop_
_entity_poly.entity_id
_entity_poly.type
_entity_poly.pdbx_seq_one_letter_code
_entity_poly.pdbx_strand_id
1 'polypeptide(L)'
;MLPSVALGDLVVEYEGVGAGSYQMMAYNNSLNWDEAGSGSYVSLEAFQHEWTSVSTGESYSTYCIQLYQGVEFGDIVDFTIVDIAQAPEGPPSPGPMGQIKSSMMQDLYARFYDEALLQDDEYSTAFQLVIYEITHENFVGSTANEFKNEMSYGTGAFQWQSASSAISSIVNNMTSSLGVGGWISDPSLVGLVNDDYQDQAYYVPGPGALSLLAITGICARNRRRR
;
A
#
# COMPACT_ATOMS: atom_id res chain seq x y z
N MET A 1 -17.62 0.39 12.62
CA MET A 1 -16.18 0.14 12.82
C MET A 1 -16.03 -1.07 13.71
N LEU A 2 -15.58 -2.19 13.15
CA LEU A 2 -14.96 -3.21 13.98
C LEU A 2 -13.63 -2.62 14.48
N PRO A 3 -13.27 -2.76 15.75
CA PRO A 3 -11.97 -2.28 16.22
C PRO A 3 -10.89 -3.04 15.45
N SER A 4 -9.98 -2.32 14.80
CA SER A 4 -8.78 -2.90 14.22
C SER A 4 -8.01 -3.62 15.34
N VAL A 5 -7.71 -4.91 15.15
CA VAL A 5 -6.94 -5.67 16.14
C VAL A 5 -5.47 -5.39 15.87
N ALA A 6 -4.87 -4.53 16.68
CA ALA A 6 -3.43 -4.27 16.63
C ALA A 6 -2.63 -5.58 16.81
N LEU A 7 -1.73 -5.85 15.87
CA LEU A 7 -0.79 -6.96 15.87
C LEU A 7 0.52 -6.58 16.59
N GLY A 8 0.82 -5.28 16.68
CA GLY A 8 2.02 -4.73 17.32
C GLY A 8 2.16 -3.24 17.00
N ASP A 9 3.28 -2.64 17.41
CA ASP A 9 3.65 -1.26 17.13
C ASP A 9 5.04 -1.23 16.46
N LEU A 10 5.25 -0.34 15.49
CA LEU A 10 6.52 -0.13 14.80
C LEU A 10 6.90 1.35 14.82
N VAL A 11 7.99 1.67 15.53
CA VAL A 11 8.52 3.04 15.61
C VAL A 11 9.69 3.19 14.64
N VAL A 12 9.51 4.03 13.63
CA VAL A 12 10.47 4.24 12.55
C VAL A 12 10.72 5.71 12.28
N GLU A 13 11.91 6.04 11.78
CA GLU A 13 12.29 7.35 11.25
C GLU A 13 12.25 7.30 9.72
N TYR A 14 11.64 8.29 9.08
CA TYR A 14 11.55 8.37 7.63
C TYR A 14 12.86 8.86 7.00
N GLU A 15 13.44 8.05 6.12
CA GLU A 15 14.71 8.33 5.45
C GLU A 15 14.52 8.94 4.05
N GLY A 16 13.27 8.98 3.56
CA GLY A 16 12.91 9.50 2.25
C GLY A 16 12.36 8.42 1.31
N VAL A 17 12.44 8.71 0.01
CA VAL A 17 11.95 7.82 -1.04
C VAL A 17 13.08 6.99 -1.65
N GLY A 18 12.77 5.74 -1.96
CA GLY A 18 13.62 4.81 -2.71
C GLY A 18 13.33 4.85 -4.22
N ALA A 19 13.29 3.68 -4.85
CA ALA A 19 13.01 3.56 -6.28
C ALA A 19 11.56 3.99 -6.61
N GLY A 20 11.39 4.69 -7.73
CA GLY A 20 10.08 5.13 -8.21
C GLY A 20 10.09 6.41 -9.02
N SER A 21 8.90 6.98 -9.24
CA SER A 21 8.78 8.23 -9.98
C SER A 21 7.50 8.99 -9.65
N TYR A 22 7.48 10.28 -9.99
CA TYR A 22 6.26 11.08 -9.97
C TYR A 22 5.37 10.72 -11.16
N GLN A 23 4.07 10.54 -10.90
CA GLN A 23 3.09 10.20 -11.91
C GLN A 23 1.89 11.14 -11.87
N MET A 24 1.29 11.40 -13.03
CA MET A 24 0.07 12.18 -13.14
C MET A 24 -1.13 11.30 -12.80
N MET A 25 -1.74 11.54 -11.64
CA MET A 25 -2.86 10.74 -11.12
C MET A 25 -4.05 11.64 -10.77
N ALA A 26 -5.25 11.11 -10.86
CA ALA A 26 -6.48 11.75 -10.40
C ALA A 26 -7.24 10.77 -9.50
N TYR A 27 -7.88 11.31 -8.46
CA TYR A 27 -8.72 10.52 -7.56
C TYR A 27 -10.02 11.25 -7.20
N ASN A 28 -11.14 10.56 -7.35
CA ASN A 28 -12.46 11.04 -6.98
C ASN A 28 -13.33 9.88 -6.49
N ASN A 29 -13.45 9.79 -5.17
CA ASN A 29 -14.22 8.73 -4.51
C ASN A 29 -15.74 8.75 -4.79
N SER A 30 -16.25 9.74 -5.53
CA SER A 30 -17.67 9.80 -5.90
C SER A 30 -17.98 9.07 -7.20
N LEU A 31 -16.96 8.63 -7.94
CA LEU A 31 -17.12 7.91 -9.20
C LEU A 31 -17.24 6.40 -8.96
N ASN A 32 -18.03 5.74 -9.79
CA ASN A 32 -17.97 4.29 -9.96
C ASN A 32 -16.79 3.92 -10.87
N TRP A 33 -16.38 2.64 -10.81
CA TRP A 33 -15.24 2.08 -11.55
C TRP A 33 -15.27 2.29 -13.08
N ASP A 34 -16.44 2.46 -13.68
CA ASP A 34 -16.63 2.64 -15.12
C ASP A 34 -16.83 4.09 -15.56
N GLU A 35 -16.79 5.04 -14.62
CA GLU A 35 -17.04 6.46 -14.91
C GLU A 35 -15.76 7.21 -15.28
N ALA A 36 -15.86 8.08 -16.28
CA ALA A 36 -14.76 8.96 -16.67
C ALA A 36 -14.73 10.24 -15.81
N GLY A 37 -13.58 10.92 -15.78
CA GLY A 37 -13.50 12.28 -15.24
C GLY A 37 -13.25 12.34 -13.74
N SER A 38 -12.24 11.61 -13.24
CA SER A 38 -11.78 11.67 -11.84
C SER A 38 -11.26 13.05 -11.43
N GLY A 39 -11.14 13.98 -12.38
CA GLY A 39 -10.92 15.41 -12.13
C GLY A 39 -9.59 15.86 -12.67
N SER A 40 -8.92 16.75 -11.93
CA SER A 40 -7.62 17.27 -12.33
C SER A 40 -6.53 16.27 -11.97
N TYR A 41 -5.72 15.90 -12.95
CA TYR A 41 -4.52 15.13 -12.70
C TYR A 41 -3.48 16.00 -11.98
N VAL A 42 -2.94 15.48 -10.90
CA VAL A 42 -1.87 16.08 -10.12
C VAL A 42 -0.68 15.14 -10.08
N SER A 43 0.51 15.71 -9.96
CA SER A 43 1.75 14.95 -9.85
C SER A 43 1.84 14.38 -8.44
N LEU A 44 1.66 13.06 -8.31
CA LEU A 44 1.74 12.33 -7.03
C LEU A 44 2.94 11.37 -7.04
N GLU A 45 3.36 11.01 -5.84
CA GLU A 45 4.47 10.10 -5.60
C GLU A 45 4.07 8.64 -5.81
N ALA A 46 4.81 7.95 -6.68
CA ALA A 46 4.76 6.50 -6.83
C ALA A 46 6.14 5.91 -6.55
N PHE A 47 6.57 6.03 -5.29
CA PHE A 47 7.89 5.61 -4.81
C PHE A 47 7.78 4.58 -3.70
N GLN A 48 8.86 3.82 -3.53
CA GLN A 48 9.16 3.15 -2.26
C GLN A 48 9.41 4.18 -1.17
N HIS A 49 8.93 3.90 0.05
CA HIS A 49 9.22 4.68 1.24
C HIS A 49 10.22 3.95 2.12
N GLU A 50 11.31 4.62 2.45
CA GLU A 50 12.43 4.07 3.21
C GLU A 50 12.39 4.56 4.65
N TRP A 51 12.60 3.62 5.57
CA TRP A 51 12.45 3.83 7.00
C TRP A 51 13.58 3.15 7.78
N THR A 52 13.93 3.70 8.93
CA THR A 52 14.84 3.06 9.89
C THR A 52 14.12 2.85 11.23
N SER A 53 14.13 1.64 11.79
CA SER A 53 13.60 1.42 13.14
C SER A 53 14.43 2.17 14.16
N VAL A 54 13.78 3.02 14.94
CA VAL A 54 14.42 3.77 16.02
C VAL A 54 14.96 2.84 17.12
N SER A 55 14.41 1.63 17.22
CA SER A 55 14.76 0.68 18.28
C SER A 55 15.86 -0.32 17.91
N THR A 56 15.90 -0.74 16.64
CA THR A 56 16.81 -1.79 16.15
C THR A 56 17.84 -1.29 15.16
N GLY A 57 17.60 -0.13 14.52
CA GLY A 57 18.42 0.39 13.41
C GLY A 57 18.26 -0.40 12.11
N GLU A 58 17.28 -1.29 12.03
CA GLU A 58 16.95 -2.03 10.82
C GLU A 58 16.25 -1.12 9.81
N SER A 59 16.55 -1.28 8.53
CA SER A 59 15.90 -0.57 7.43
C SER A 59 14.68 -1.31 6.93
N TYR A 60 13.64 -0.57 6.53
CA TYR A 60 12.41 -1.09 5.96
C TYR A 60 12.04 -0.29 4.71
N SER A 61 11.66 -1.01 3.66
CA SER A 61 11.02 -0.44 2.48
C SER A 61 9.53 -0.75 2.52
N THR A 62 8.71 0.23 2.22
CA THR A 62 7.24 0.15 2.26
C THR A 62 6.63 0.87 1.07
N TYR A 63 5.33 0.68 0.85
CA TYR A 63 4.56 1.36 -0.17
C TYR A 63 3.32 2.01 0.43
N CYS A 64 2.96 3.18 -0.06
CA CYS A 64 1.82 3.93 0.42
C CYS A 64 0.51 3.26 0.01
N ILE A 65 -0.46 3.23 0.92
CA ILE A 65 -1.82 2.72 0.66
C ILE A 65 -2.90 3.80 0.79
N GLN A 66 -2.49 5.04 1.01
CA GLN A 66 -3.31 6.25 0.91
C GLN A 66 -2.66 7.22 -0.08
N LEU A 67 -3.45 7.94 -0.87
CA LEU A 67 -2.95 8.96 -1.81
C LEU A 67 -2.67 10.31 -1.15
N TYR A 68 -3.34 10.59 -0.04
CA TYR A 68 -3.29 11.88 0.66
C TYR A 68 -2.93 11.65 2.11
N GLN A 69 -2.24 12.64 2.71
CA GLN A 69 -1.33 12.53 3.85
C GLN A 69 0.09 12.19 3.39
N GLY A 70 1.07 12.83 4.02
CA GLY A 70 2.48 12.73 3.62
C GLY A 70 3.35 12.51 4.84
N VAL A 71 4.60 12.20 4.56
CA VAL A 71 5.68 12.00 5.54
C VAL A 71 6.86 12.84 5.10
N GLU A 72 7.54 13.48 6.03
CA GLU A 72 8.70 14.34 5.77
C GLU A 72 9.98 13.71 6.31
N PHE A 73 11.10 13.98 5.65
CA PHE A 73 12.40 13.43 6.04
C PHE A 73 12.72 13.74 7.52
N GLY A 74 13.08 12.69 8.28
CA GLY A 74 13.35 12.77 9.71
C GLY A 74 12.12 12.69 10.61
N ASP A 75 10.92 12.53 10.06
CA ASP A 75 9.72 12.24 10.86
C ASP A 75 9.87 10.91 11.57
N ILE A 76 9.60 10.90 12.88
CA ILE A 76 9.54 9.68 13.68
C ILE A 76 8.07 9.29 13.85
N VAL A 77 7.68 8.21 13.20
CA VAL A 77 6.30 7.72 13.16
C VAL A 77 6.16 6.46 14.02
N ASP A 78 5.10 6.41 14.81
CA ASP A 78 4.69 5.24 15.58
C ASP A 78 3.49 4.60 14.89
N PHE A 79 3.75 3.62 14.05
CA PHE A 79 2.71 2.91 13.31
C PHE A 79 2.10 1.81 14.18
N THR A 80 0.78 1.71 14.14
CA THR A 80 0.10 0.49 14.60
C THR A 80 0.13 -0.54 13.48
N ILE A 81 0.57 -1.76 13.77
CA ILE A 81 0.56 -2.86 12.81
C ILE A 81 -0.80 -3.53 12.84
N VAL A 82 -1.44 -3.67 11.69
CA VAL A 82 -2.78 -4.24 11.55
C VAL A 82 -2.82 -5.27 10.41
N ASP A 83 -3.85 -6.11 10.40
CA ASP A 83 -4.15 -6.91 9.21
C ASP A 83 -4.36 -5.99 8.01
N ILE A 84 -3.76 -6.32 6.85
CA ILE A 84 -3.83 -5.45 5.66
C ILE A 84 -5.28 -5.16 5.23
N ALA A 85 -6.26 -6.04 5.51
CA ALA A 85 -7.67 -5.79 5.25
C ALA A 85 -8.29 -4.68 6.11
N GLN A 86 -7.65 -4.31 7.23
CA GLN A 86 -8.07 -3.21 8.09
C GLN A 86 -7.41 -1.89 7.72
N ALA A 87 -6.42 -1.90 6.83
CA ALA A 87 -5.75 -0.72 6.33
C ALA A 87 -6.27 -0.33 4.93
N PRO A 88 -6.08 0.92 4.49
CA PRO A 88 -5.73 2.04 5.36
C PRO A 88 -6.86 2.37 6.35
N GLU A 89 -6.54 3.10 7.41
CA GLU A 89 -7.54 3.73 8.24
C GLU A 89 -8.27 4.82 7.45
N GLY A 90 -9.45 5.19 7.93
CA GLY A 90 -10.20 6.30 7.35
C GLY A 90 -11.06 6.97 8.40
N PRO A 91 -11.50 8.22 8.16
CA PRO A 91 -11.15 9.12 7.05
C PRO A 91 -9.75 9.76 7.17
N PRO A 92 -9.13 10.21 6.05
CA PRO A 92 -9.70 10.32 4.70
C PRO A 92 -9.83 8.98 3.95
N SER A 93 -10.45 9.03 2.76
CA SER A 93 -10.60 7.90 1.83
C SER A 93 -9.26 7.19 1.57
N PRO A 94 -9.23 5.88 1.30
CA PRO A 94 -10.36 4.99 0.98
C PRO A 94 -11.02 4.32 2.21
N GLY A 95 -10.40 4.39 3.39
CA GLY A 95 -10.77 3.59 4.54
C GLY A 95 -10.43 2.10 4.38
N PRO A 96 -10.81 1.25 5.36
CA PRO A 96 -10.37 -0.14 5.39
C PRO A 96 -10.74 -0.92 4.12
N MET A 97 -9.73 -1.49 3.46
CA MET A 97 -9.91 -2.09 2.12
C MET A 97 -10.79 -3.36 2.12
N GLY A 98 -10.91 -4.03 3.27
CA GLY A 98 -11.69 -5.25 3.40
C GLY A 98 -11.07 -6.47 2.72
N GLN A 99 -11.74 -7.62 2.84
CA GLN A 99 -11.16 -8.93 2.53
C GLN A 99 -10.87 -9.17 1.04
N ILE A 100 -11.64 -8.56 0.14
CA ILE A 100 -11.46 -8.80 -1.30
C ILE A 100 -10.24 -8.03 -1.81
N LYS A 101 -10.15 -6.73 -1.50
CA LYS A 101 -8.98 -5.90 -1.84
C LYS A 101 -7.73 -6.42 -1.15
N SER A 102 -7.82 -6.85 0.11
CA SER A 102 -6.66 -7.43 0.81
C SER A 102 -6.16 -8.72 0.14
N SER A 103 -7.05 -9.58 -0.35
CA SER A 103 -6.65 -10.77 -1.10
C SER A 103 -5.94 -10.41 -2.41
N MET A 104 -6.34 -9.32 -3.07
CA MET A 104 -5.65 -8.83 -4.27
C MET A 104 -4.29 -8.22 -3.92
N MET A 105 -4.19 -7.46 -2.83
CA MET A 105 -2.93 -6.93 -2.32
C MET A 105 -1.95 -8.05 -1.95
N GLN A 106 -2.41 -9.09 -1.26
CA GLN A 106 -1.59 -10.25 -0.93
C GLN A 106 -1.07 -10.97 -2.18
N ASP A 107 -1.93 -11.18 -3.18
CA ASP A 107 -1.53 -11.80 -4.44
C ASP A 107 -0.55 -10.93 -5.25
N LEU A 108 -0.74 -9.60 -5.24
CA LEU A 108 0.21 -8.64 -5.83
C LEU A 108 1.59 -8.72 -5.16
N TYR A 109 1.64 -8.63 -3.83
CA TYR A 109 2.89 -8.66 -3.08
C TYR A 109 3.61 -10.01 -3.23
N ALA A 110 2.89 -11.13 -3.10
CA ALA A 110 3.47 -12.47 -3.22
C ALA A 110 4.11 -12.75 -4.59
N ARG A 111 3.66 -12.04 -5.64
CA ARG A 111 4.16 -12.24 -7.01
C ARG A 111 5.25 -11.28 -7.42
N PHE A 112 5.26 -10.07 -6.86
CA PHE A 112 5.99 -8.95 -7.46
C PHE A 112 6.78 -8.09 -6.47
N TYR A 113 6.64 -8.32 -5.16
CA TYR A 113 7.31 -7.49 -4.16
C TYR A 113 8.84 -7.64 -4.23
N ASP A 114 9.35 -8.85 -4.41
CA ASP A 114 10.80 -9.09 -4.53
C ASP A 114 11.38 -8.36 -5.74
N GLU A 115 10.71 -8.42 -6.89
CA GLU A 115 11.11 -7.64 -8.07
C GLU A 115 10.97 -6.14 -7.82
N ALA A 116 9.89 -5.68 -7.18
CA ALA A 116 9.71 -4.27 -6.88
C ALA A 116 10.85 -3.73 -6.00
N LEU A 117 11.32 -4.49 -5.01
CA LEU A 117 12.47 -4.11 -4.17
C LEU A 117 13.82 -4.11 -4.92
N LEU A 118 14.00 -4.99 -5.90
CA LEU A 118 15.30 -5.25 -6.52
C LEU A 118 15.50 -4.58 -7.89
N GLN A 119 14.41 -4.19 -8.56
CA GLN A 119 14.42 -3.61 -9.90
C GLN A 119 14.49 -2.07 -9.86
N ASP A 120 14.46 -1.47 -11.04
CA ASP A 120 14.57 -0.02 -11.23
C ASP A 120 13.27 0.76 -10.91
N ASP A 121 13.36 2.08 -11.06
CA ASP A 121 12.30 3.05 -10.79
C ASP A 121 10.98 2.72 -11.52
N GLU A 122 11.05 2.13 -12.71
CA GLU A 122 9.88 1.86 -13.55
C GLU A 122 9.04 0.72 -12.96
N TYR A 123 9.70 -0.30 -12.41
CA TYR A 123 9.04 -1.43 -11.77
C TYR A 123 8.40 -1.03 -10.44
N SER A 124 9.12 -0.26 -9.62
CA SER A 124 8.61 0.25 -8.34
C SER A 124 7.42 1.20 -8.55
N THR A 125 7.51 2.07 -9.56
CA THR A 125 6.40 2.94 -9.95
C THR A 125 5.18 2.12 -10.34
N ALA A 126 5.36 1.12 -11.21
CA ALA A 126 4.27 0.28 -11.66
C ALA A 126 3.61 -0.48 -10.50
N PHE A 127 4.40 -1.02 -9.58
CA PHE A 127 3.92 -1.70 -8.38
C PHE A 127 3.04 -0.78 -7.52
N GLN A 128 3.52 0.43 -7.23
CA GLN A 128 2.76 1.42 -6.46
C GLN A 128 1.47 1.87 -7.16
N LEU A 129 1.46 1.97 -8.50
CA LEU A 129 0.24 2.27 -9.26
C LEU A 129 -0.82 1.16 -9.14
N VAL A 130 -0.41 -0.12 -9.15
CA VAL A 130 -1.37 -1.23 -8.94
C VAL A 130 -1.90 -1.24 -7.51
N ILE A 131 -1.07 -0.89 -6.52
CA ILE A 131 -1.51 -0.70 -5.13
C ILE A 131 -2.59 0.38 -5.05
N TYR A 132 -2.37 1.54 -5.68
CA TYR A 132 -3.33 2.63 -5.67
C TYR A 132 -4.64 2.26 -6.36
N GLU A 133 -4.58 1.56 -7.49
CA GLU A 133 -5.78 1.02 -8.14
C GLU A 133 -6.57 0.10 -7.20
N ILE A 134 -5.91 -0.88 -6.57
CA ILE A 134 -6.60 -1.81 -5.65
C ILE A 134 -7.19 -1.08 -4.44
N THR A 135 -6.45 -0.14 -3.86
CA THR A 135 -6.85 0.52 -2.61
C THR A 135 -7.93 1.58 -2.84
N HIS A 136 -7.83 2.37 -3.91
CA HIS A 136 -8.66 3.56 -4.12
C HIS A 136 -9.83 3.36 -5.08
N GLU A 137 -9.87 2.28 -5.87
CA GLU A 137 -10.99 2.07 -6.79
C GLU A 137 -12.30 1.67 -6.08
N ASN A 138 -13.42 2.15 -6.61
CA ASN A 138 -14.78 1.86 -6.17
C ASN A 138 -15.37 0.66 -6.91
N PHE A 139 -14.76 -0.51 -6.69
CA PHE A 139 -15.25 -1.76 -7.23
C PHE A 139 -16.66 -2.10 -6.71
N VAL A 140 -17.48 -2.72 -7.57
CA VAL A 140 -18.86 -3.14 -7.25
C VAL A 140 -19.03 -4.65 -7.27
N GLY A 141 -18.05 -5.37 -7.78
CA GLY A 141 -18.00 -6.83 -7.73
C GLY A 141 -18.12 -7.40 -6.31
N SER A 142 -18.27 -8.72 -6.25
CA SER A 142 -18.37 -9.49 -5.01
C SER A 142 -17.23 -10.48 -4.82
N THR A 143 -16.33 -10.56 -5.82
CA THR A 143 -15.17 -11.45 -5.83
C THR A 143 -13.93 -10.74 -6.36
N ALA A 144 -12.74 -11.24 -6.02
CA ALA A 144 -11.48 -10.69 -6.51
C ALA A 144 -11.34 -10.78 -8.04
N ASN A 145 -11.95 -11.79 -8.68
CA ASN A 145 -11.99 -11.89 -10.14
C ASN A 145 -12.88 -10.79 -10.76
N GLU A 146 -13.99 -10.45 -10.12
CA GLU A 146 -14.84 -9.35 -10.57
C GLU A 146 -14.12 -8.00 -10.39
N PHE A 147 -13.49 -7.75 -9.24
CA PHE A 147 -12.68 -6.55 -9.02
C PHE A 147 -11.56 -6.43 -10.05
N LYS A 148 -10.82 -7.51 -10.31
CA LYS A 148 -9.79 -7.53 -11.37
C LYS A 148 -10.33 -7.15 -12.74
N ASN A 149 -11.54 -7.59 -13.09
CA ASN A 149 -12.16 -7.25 -14.38
C ASN A 149 -12.66 -5.80 -14.44
N GLU A 150 -12.88 -5.17 -13.30
CA GLU A 150 -13.29 -3.77 -13.14
C GLU A 150 -12.08 -2.82 -13.11
N MET A 151 -10.87 -3.32 -12.88
CA MET A 151 -9.66 -2.48 -12.85
C MET A 151 -9.45 -1.71 -14.16
N SER A 152 -9.27 -0.40 -14.05
CA SER A 152 -9.10 0.51 -15.18
C SER A 152 -8.29 1.72 -14.76
N TYR A 153 -7.27 2.07 -15.54
CA TYR A 153 -6.46 3.27 -15.26
C TYR A 153 -6.99 4.52 -15.97
N GLY A 154 -8.03 4.39 -16.80
CA GLY A 154 -8.61 5.50 -17.59
C GLY A 154 -10.04 5.89 -17.20
N THR A 155 -10.70 5.06 -16.40
CA THR A 155 -12.04 5.26 -15.82
C THR A 155 -11.97 4.84 -14.37
N GLY A 156 -12.95 5.21 -13.55
CA GLY A 156 -13.00 4.84 -12.16
C GLY A 156 -12.68 5.98 -11.21
N ALA A 157 -12.70 5.65 -9.92
CA ALA A 157 -12.34 6.55 -8.86
C ALA A 157 -10.86 6.91 -8.94
N PHE A 158 -9.97 5.93 -9.17
CA PHE A 158 -8.57 6.18 -9.44
C PHE A 158 -8.32 6.23 -10.95
N GLN A 159 -7.57 7.23 -11.41
CA GLN A 159 -7.18 7.33 -12.81
C GLN A 159 -5.71 7.74 -12.91
N TRP A 160 -5.01 7.15 -13.87
CA TRP A 160 -3.60 7.40 -14.11
C TRP A 160 -3.36 7.75 -15.58
N GLN A 161 -2.74 8.91 -15.80
CA GLN A 161 -2.28 9.32 -17.11
C GLN A 161 -0.84 8.85 -17.30
N SER A 162 -0.68 7.71 -17.96
CA SER A 162 0.65 7.20 -18.29
C SER A 162 1.45 8.17 -19.14
N ALA A 163 2.68 8.42 -18.70
CA ALA A 163 3.71 9.13 -19.47
C ALA A 163 4.79 8.19 -20.02
N SER A 164 4.78 6.89 -19.64
CA SER A 164 5.82 5.92 -20.01
C SER A 164 5.21 4.59 -20.47
N SER A 165 5.53 4.18 -21.70
CA SER A 165 5.13 2.88 -22.24
C SER A 165 5.74 1.70 -21.47
N ALA A 166 6.91 1.88 -20.86
CA ALA A 166 7.56 0.85 -20.05
C ALA A 166 6.75 0.58 -18.78
N ILE A 167 6.44 1.63 -18.03
CA ILE A 167 5.61 1.56 -16.82
C ILE A 167 4.23 0.97 -17.16
N SER A 168 3.58 1.42 -18.24
CA SER A 168 2.31 0.85 -18.68
C SER A 168 2.40 -0.64 -19.02
N SER A 169 3.49 -1.11 -19.62
CA SER A 169 3.69 -2.53 -19.89
C SER A 169 3.79 -3.34 -18.61
N ILE A 170 4.51 -2.84 -17.59
CA ILE A 170 4.68 -3.52 -16.30
C ILE A 170 3.35 -3.53 -15.53
N VAL A 171 2.64 -2.40 -15.44
CA VAL A 171 1.31 -2.29 -14.83
C VAL A 171 0.34 -3.31 -15.46
N ASN A 172 0.26 -3.34 -16.78
CA ASN A 172 -0.60 -4.30 -17.49
C ASN A 172 -0.19 -5.76 -17.21
N ASN A 173 1.11 -6.05 -17.14
CA ASN A 173 1.60 -7.37 -16.79
C ASN A 173 1.20 -7.78 -15.35
N MET A 174 1.39 -6.88 -14.37
CA MET A 174 1.01 -7.12 -12.98
C MET A 174 -0.49 -7.35 -12.87
N THR A 175 -1.33 -6.44 -13.36
CA THR A 175 -2.79 -6.56 -13.34
C THR A 175 -3.26 -7.84 -14.03
N SER A 176 -2.72 -8.17 -15.20
CA SER A 176 -3.12 -9.39 -15.93
C SER A 176 -2.73 -10.69 -15.21
N SER A 177 -1.66 -10.66 -14.40
CA SER A 177 -1.14 -11.81 -13.67
C SER A 177 -1.85 -12.08 -12.35
N LEU A 178 -2.59 -11.11 -11.81
CA LEU A 178 -3.34 -11.30 -10.56
C LEU A 178 -4.29 -12.50 -10.65
N GLY A 179 -4.27 -13.36 -9.63
CA GLY A 179 -5.10 -14.57 -9.57
C GLY A 179 -4.78 -15.65 -10.62
N VAL A 180 -3.75 -15.47 -11.46
CA VAL A 180 -3.33 -16.51 -12.42
C VAL A 180 -2.70 -17.68 -11.66
N GLY A 181 -3.28 -18.86 -11.84
CA GLY A 181 -2.91 -20.05 -11.06
C GLY A 181 -3.59 -20.12 -9.68
N GLY A 182 -4.54 -19.23 -9.39
CA GLY A 182 -5.19 -19.08 -8.09
C GLY A 182 -4.72 -17.84 -7.36
N TRP A 183 -5.57 -17.34 -6.46
CA TRP A 183 -5.25 -16.21 -5.58
C TRP A 183 -4.34 -16.66 -4.46
N ILE A 184 -3.17 -16.04 -4.35
CA ILE A 184 -2.19 -16.30 -3.30
C ILE A 184 -2.55 -15.44 -2.09
N SER A 185 -2.81 -16.09 -0.95
CA SER A 185 -2.94 -15.40 0.32
C SER A 185 -1.61 -15.47 1.05
N ASP A 186 -1.08 -14.30 1.40
CA ASP A 186 0.16 -14.18 2.14
C ASP A 186 -0.08 -13.39 3.44
N PRO A 187 -0.05 -14.05 4.61
CA PRO A 187 -0.25 -13.39 5.90
C PRO A 187 0.94 -12.52 6.32
N SER A 188 2.04 -12.53 5.55
CA SER A 188 3.22 -11.70 5.82
C SER A 188 3.00 -10.24 5.43
N LEU A 189 1.97 -9.93 4.65
CA LEU A 189 1.58 -8.57 4.31
C LEU A 189 0.73 -7.95 5.43
N VAL A 190 1.20 -6.84 5.99
CA VAL A 190 0.51 -6.08 7.04
C VAL A 190 0.29 -4.63 6.62
N GLY A 191 -0.70 -3.99 7.23
CA GLY A 191 -0.86 -2.54 7.19
C GLY A 191 -0.12 -1.89 8.35
N LEU A 192 0.49 -0.74 8.09
CA LEU A 192 1.05 0.18 9.07
C LEU A 192 0.16 1.42 9.06
N VAL A 193 -0.54 1.67 10.16
CA VAL A 193 -1.55 2.73 10.22
C VAL A 193 -1.23 3.80 11.26
N ASN A 194 -1.54 5.05 10.94
CA ASN A 194 -1.36 6.20 11.82
C ASN A 194 -2.38 7.31 11.51
N ASP A 195 -2.92 7.96 12.55
CA ASP A 195 -3.93 9.02 12.39
C ASP A 195 -3.40 10.29 11.68
N ASP A 196 -2.10 10.58 11.82
CA ASP A 196 -1.47 11.84 11.39
C ASP A 196 -0.59 11.68 10.13
N TYR A 197 -0.15 10.46 9.82
CA TYR A 197 0.79 10.15 8.74
C TYR A 197 0.20 9.15 7.75
N GLN A 198 0.73 9.17 6.52
CA GLN A 198 0.27 8.30 5.44
C GLN A 198 0.47 6.82 5.78
N ASP A 199 -0.62 6.05 5.69
CA ASP A 199 -0.60 4.61 5.93
C ASP A 199 0.21 3.86 4.86
N GLN A 200 0.88 2.81 5.31
CA GLN A 200 1.80 2.01 4.50
C GLN A 200 1.39 0.54 4.47
N ALA A 201 1.74 -0.15 3.39
CA ALA A 201 1.77 -1.60 3.33
C ALA A 201 3.21 -2.09 3.44
N TYR A 202 3.44 -3.04 4.36
CA TYR A 202 4.74 -3.60 4.65
C TYR A 202 4.70 -5.12 4.56
N TYR A 203 5.65 -5.69 3.83
CA TYR A 203 5.83 -7.12 3.74
C TYR A 203 6.87 -7.58 4.76
N VAL A 204 6.43 -8.41 5.72
CA VAL A 204 7.26 -8.88 6.82
C VAL A 204 8.13 -10.05 6.36
N PRO A 205 9.47 -9.93 6.37
CA PRO A 205 10.34 -11.03 5.97
C PRO A 205 10.30 -12.18 7.00
N GLY A 206 9.52 -13.22 6.68
CA GLY A 206 9.52 -14.50 7.38
C GLY A 206 8.54 -14.61 8.57
N PRO A 207 8.04 -15.83 8.88
CA PRO A 207 6.95 -16.02 9.86
C PRO A 207 7.27 -15.60 11.31
N GLY A 208 8.56 -15.56 11.67
CA GLY A 208 9.00 -15.23 13.03
C GLY A 208 9.05 -13.72 13.33
N ALA A 209 9.10 -12.88 12.30
CA ALA A 209 9.26 -11.44 12.46
C ALA A 209 7.98 -10.75 12.99
N LEU A 210 6.79 -11.25 12.65
CA LEU A 210 5.53 -10.78 13.24
C LEU A 210 5.47 -10.99 14.76
N SER A 211 5.98 -12.13 15.25
CA SER A 211 6.05 -12.40 16.70
C SER A 211 7.05 -11.49 17.40
N LEU A 212 8.15 -11.12 16.74
CA LEU A 212 9.14 -10.19 17.29
C LEU A 212 8.61 -8.75 17.31
N LEU A 213 7.93 -8.30 16.25
CA LEU A 213 7.27 -6.99 16.18
C LEU A 213 6.21 -6.81 17.27
N ALA A 214 5.42 -7.85 17.54
CA ALA A 214 4.45 -7.84 18.65
C ALA A 214 5.13 -7.67 20.02
N ILE A 215 6.30 -8.29 20.24
CA ILE A 215 7.01 -8.25 21.52
C ILE A 215 7.78 -6.93 21.71
N THR A 216 8.37 -6.37 20.64
CA THR A 216 9.08 -5.08 20.69
C THR A 216 8.11 -3.92 20.97
N GLY A 217 6.92 -3.91 20.36
CA GLY A 217 5.89 -2.90 20.61
C GLY A 217 5.49 -2.81 22.10
N ILE A 218 5.28 -3.94 22.77
CA ILE A 218 4.97 -3.99 24.21
C ILE A 218 6.12 -3.41 25.07
N CYS A 219 7.37 -3.69 24.69
CA CYS A 219 8.54 -3.19 25.41
C CYS A 219 8.75 -1.67 25.21
N ALA A 220 8.51 -1.15 24.00
CA ALA A 220 8.63 0.27 23.67
C ALA A 220 7.54 1.12 24.37
N ARG A 221 6.29 0.62 24.37
CA ARG A 221 5.15 1.29 25.03
C ARG A 221 5.33 1.46 26.53
N ASN A 222 5.99 0.51 27.20
CA ASN A 222 6.28 0.60 28.63
C ASN A 222 7.42 1.57 28.97
N ARG A 223 8.30 1.90 28.01
CA ARG A 223 9.35 2.92 28.20
C ARG A 223 8.81 4.34 28.04
N ARG A 224 7.80 4.56 27.22
CA ARG A 224 7.15 5.88 27.04
C ARG A 224 6.19 6.28 28.18
N ARG A 225 5.84 5.36 29.08
CA ARG A 225 4.96 5.60 30.25
C ARG A 225 5.70 5.82 31.57
N ARG A 226 7.00 6.17 31.53
CA ARG A 226 7.78 6.55 32.72
C ARG A 226 8.33 7.96 32.59
#